data_AF-A0A1Q5FVE6-F1
#
_entry.id   AF-A0A1Q5FVE6-F1
#
_cell.length_a   1.000
_cell.length_b   1.000
_cell.length_c   1.000
_cell.angle_alpha   90.00
_cell.angle_beta   90.00
_cell.angle_gamma   90.00
#
_symmetry.space_group_name_H-M   'P 1'
#
loop_
_entity.id
_entity.type
_entity.pdbx_description
1 polymer ?
#
loop_
_entity_poly.entity_id
_entity_poly.type
_entity_poly.pdbx_seq_one_letter_code
_entity_poly.pdbx_strand_id
1 'polypeptide(L)'
;MSARDDAISWGLPAQQADDVLTRHRAEVLNEAADAAYAEGDRLYDEQGFVAAEAAWGLSSLLRRMANPSKAARMQDAADTLAAHRSPAKPPLKSRLALLLAHVQEHGGDWTTRRVQKLYVAEEQPAPLRVTARKDLHALHAMGWLVVDTTDPGRRVYRLNHAHTEAHRG
;
A
#
# COMPACT_ATOMS: atom_id res chain seq x y z
N MET A 1 10.58 -30.76 21.27
CA MET A 1 11.83 -30.08 21.69
C MET A 1 11.74 -28.65 21.20
N SER A 2 11.70 -27.69 22.13
CA SER A 2 11.49 -26.28 21.81
C SER A 2 12.82 -25.67 21.37
N ALA A 3 12.83 -24.77 20.37
CA ALA A 3 14.04 -24.05 19.94
C ALA A 3 14.72 -23.27 21.09
N ARG A 4 13.99 -23.06 22.19
CA ARG A 4 14.47 -22.46 23.43
C ARG A 4 15.39 -23.39 24.23
N ASP A 5 15.19 -24.71 24.16
CA ASP A 5 16.00 -25.69 24.89
C ASP A 5 17.34 -25.95 24.21
N ASP A 6 17.40 -25.87 22.87
CA ASP A 6 18.66 -26.03 22.11
C ASP A 6 19.61 -24.83 22.25
N ALA A 7 19.08 -23.60 22.39
CA ALA A 7 19.91 -22.39 22.51
C ALA A 7 20.70 -22.32 23.84
N ILE A 8 20.19 -22.93 24.91
CA ILE A 8 20.85 -22.98 26.23
C ILE A 8 22.06 -23.92 26.20
N SER A 9 22.08 -24.93 25.32
CA SER A 9 23.18 -25.90 25.20
C SER A 9 24.47 -25.34 24.59
N TRP A 10 24.46 -24.12 24.02
CA TRP A 10 25.60 -23.51 23.31
C TRP A 10 26.33 -22.40 24.08
N GLY A 11 25.99 -22.15 25.35
CA GLY A 11 26.68 -21.14 26.17
C GLY A 11 26.50 -19.70 25.71
N LEU A 12 25.50 -19.43 24.85
CA LEU A 12 25.16 -18.07 24.43
C LEU A 12 24.49 -17.35 25.61
N PRO A 13 24.88 -16.09 25.91
CA PRO A 13 24.15 -15.28 26.89
C PRO A 13 22.68 -15.19 26.46
N ALA A 14 21.74 -15.28 27.41
CA ALA A 14 20.29 -15.31 27.16
C ALA A 14 19.82 -14.21 26.18
N GLN A 15 20.50 -13.07 26.19
CA GLN A 15 20.26 -11.93 25.29
C GLN A 15 20.51 -12.27 23.81
N GLN A 16 21.51 -13.07 23.47
CA GLN A 16 21.77 -13.50 22.09
C GLN A 16 20.73 -14.52 21.58
N ALA A 17 20.21 -15.39 22.47
CA ALA A 17 19.15 -16.33 22.10
C ALA A 17 17.83 -15.60 21.78
N ASP A 18 17.47 -14.60 22.59
CA ASP A 18 16.27 -13.79 22.35
C ASP A 18 16.38 -12.93 21.06
N ASP A 19 17.57 -12.42 20.74
CA ASP A 19 17.82 -11.68 19.49
C ASP A 19 17.65 -12.55 18.23
N VAL A 20 18.18 -13.78 18.27
CA VAL A 20 18.05 -14.74 17.14
C VAL A 20 16.58 -15.12 16.92
N LEU A 21 15.85 -15.43 18.00
CA LEU A 21 14.42 -15.74 17.94
C LEU A 21 13.60 -14.56 17.42
N THR A 22 13.94 -13.34 17.84
CA THR A 22 13.26 -12.11 17.38
C THR A 22 13.50 -11.86 15.90
N ARG A 23 14.74 -12.03 15.41
CA ARG A 23 15.07 -11.89 13.99
C ARG A 23 14.35 -12.93 13.14
N HIS A 24 14.39 -14.20 13.54
CA HIS A 24 13.73 -15.27 12.81
C HIS A 24 12.21 -15.07 12.74
N ARG A 25 11.59 -14.64 13.85
CA ARG A 25 10.17 -14.27 13.86
C ARG A 25 9.87 -13.14 12.89
N ALA A 26 10.70 -12.10 12.83
CA ALA A 26 10.51 -10.99 11.91
C ALA A 26 10.63 -11.42 10.44
N GLU A 27 11.58 -12.31 10.11
CA GLU A 27 11.74 -12.88 8.77
C GLU A 27 10.49 -13.65 8.33
N VAL A 28 10.01 -14.59 9.16
CA VAL A 28 8.80 -15.38 8.86
C VAL A 28 7.57 -14.48 8.67
N LEU A 29 7.43 -13.44 9.50
CA LEU A 29 6.32 -12.49 9.35
C LEU A 29 6.43 -11.63 8.08
N ASN A 30 7.64 -11.27 7.66
CA ASN A 30 7.84 -10.55 6.40
C ASN A 30 7.54 -11.44 5.20
N GLU A 31 7.99 -12.69 5.20
CA GLU A 31 7.69 -13.66 4.15
C GLU A 31 6.18 -13.92 4.03
N ALA A 32 5.50 -14.14 5.16
CA ALA A 32 4.05 -14.28 5.19
C ALA A 32 3.35 -13.02 4.68
N ALA A 33 3.90 -11.83 4.96
CA ALA A 33 3.37 -10.59 4.43
C ALA A 33 3.54 -10.49 2.91
N ASP A 34 4.66 -10.94 2.36
CA ASP A 34 4.91 -10.97 0.91
C ASP A 34 3.95 -11.94 0.20
N ALA A 35 3.71 -13.12 0.78
CA ALA A 35 2.74 -14.09 0.29
C ALA A 35 1.30 -13.54 0.29
N ALA A 36 0.86 -12.94 1.41
CA ALA A 36 -0.46 -12.31 1.50
C ALA A 36 -0.61 -11.13 0.51
N TYR A 37 0.48 -10.41 0.22
CA TYR A 37 0.47 -9.34 -0.77
C TYR A 37 0.28 -9.90 -2.19
N ALA A 38 1.02 -10.95 -2.56
CA ALA A 38 0.91 -11.63 -3.84
C ALA A 38 -0.49 -12.22 -4.06
N GLU A 39 -1.09 -12.81 -3.02
CA GLU A 39 -2.46 -13.31 -3.08
C GLU A 39 -3.48 -12.18 -3.28
N GLY A 40 -3.28 -11.03 -2.64
CA GLY A 40 -4.10 -9.85 -2.90
C GLY A 40 -3.99 -9.35 -4.35
N ASP A 41 -2.80 -9.43 -4.96
CA ASP A 41 -2.65 -9.13 -6.39
C ASP A 41 -3.44 -10.11 -7.26
N ARG A 42 -3.35 -11.42 -6.99
CA ARG A 42 -4.11 -12.45 -7.71
C ARG A 42 -5.63 -12.25 -7.58
N LEU A 43 -6.12 -12.07 -6.35
CA LEU A 43 -7.54 -11.83 -6.06
C LEU A 43 -8.05 -10.54 -6.71
N TYR A 44 -7.19 -9.52 -6.80
CA TYR A 44 -7.58 -8.27 -7.46
C TYR A 44 -7.83 -8.46 -8.95
N ASP A 45 -6.97 -9.22 -9.62
CA ASP A 45 -7.06 -9.47 -11.04
C ASP A 45 -8.25 -10.41 -11.36
N GLU A 46 -8.48 -11.43 -10.52
CA GLU A 46 -9.55 -12.42 -10.72
C GLU A 46 -10.95 -11.99 -10.24
N GLN A 47 -11.03 -11.37 -9.06
CA GLN A 47 -12.28 -11.15 -8.32
C GLN A 47 -12.52 -9.68 -7.97
N GLY A 48 -11.55 -8.80 -8.26
CA GLY A 48 -11.65 -7.36 -8.03
C GLY A 48 -11.26 -6.92 -6.62
N PHE A 49 -11.54 -5.64 -6.34
CA PHE A 49 -10.99 -4.94 -5.17
C PHE A 49 -11.43 -5.52 -3.82
N VAL A 50 -12.72 -5.85 -3.68
CA VAL A 50 -13.29 -6.32 -2.42
C VAL A 50 -12.61 -7.61 -1.94
N ALA A 51 -12.35 -8.55 -2.86
CA ALA A 51 -11.66 -9.79 -2.56
C ALA A 51 -10.18 -9.56 -2.17
N ALA A 52 -9.51 -8.63 -2.85
CA ALA A 52 -8.09 -8.32 -2.62
C ALA A 52 -7.82 -7.55 -1.31
N GLU A 53 -8.78 -6.76 -0.84
CA GLU A 53 -8.57 -5.84 0.29
C GLU A 53 -8.17 -6.56 1.57
N ALA A 54 -8.80 -7.70 1.87
CA ALA A 54 -8.48 -8.50 3.05
C ALA A 54 -7.04 -9.01 3.03
N ALA A 55 -6.57 -9.49 1.87
CA ALA A 55 -5.21 -10.02 1.71
C ALA A 55 -4.14 -8.92 1.85
N TRP A 56 -4.35 -7.73 1.26
CA TRP A 56 -3.46 -6.59 1.47
C TRP A 56 -3.50 -6.03 2.90
N GLY A 57 -4.67 -6.07 3.54
CA GLY A 57 -4.83 -5.73 4.96
C GLY A 57 -4.01 -6.66 5.86
N LEU A 58 -4.08 -7.96 5.61
CA LEU A 58 -3.30 -8.98 6.32
C LEU A 58 -1.79 -8.79 6.11
N SER A 59 -1.34 -8.56 4.87
CA SER A 59 0.07 -8.24 4.58
C SER A 59 0.55 -7.04 5.41
N SER A 60 -0.25 -5.97 5.45
CA SER A 60 0.09 -4.75 6.21
C SER A 60 0.18 -5.02 7.72
N LEU A 61 -0.70 -5.86 8.26
CA LEU A 61 -0.69 -6.28 9.66
C LEU A 61 0.57 -7.11 9.97
N LEU A 62 0.89 -8.08 9.12
CA LEU A 62 2.06 -8.96 9.27
C LEU A 62 3.37 -8.15 9.26
N ARG A 63 3.53 -7.18 8.36
CA ARG A 63 4.69 -6.27 8.37
C ARG A 63 4.79 -5.43 9.63
N ARG A 64 3.64 -5.01 10.19
CA ARG A 64 3.62 -4.25 11.46
C ARG A 64 4.08 -5.13 12.62
N MET A 65 3.65 -6.40 12.66
CA MET A 65 4.08 -7.36 13.66
C MET A 65 5.56 -7.76 13.51
N ALA A 66 6.10 -7.78 12.29
CA ALA A 66 7.51 -8.04 12.02
C ALA A 66 8.43 -6.92 12.51
N ASN A 67 7.92 -5.70 12.65
CA ASN A 67 8.68 -4.52 13.10
C ASN A 67 7.96 -3.77 14.24
N PRO A 68 7.87 -4.38 15.44
CA PRO A 68 7.18 -3.75 16.57
C PRO A 68 7.87 -2.45 17.01
N SER A 69 9.20 -2.36 16.87
CA SER A 69 9.99 -1.17 17.21
C SER A 69 9.67 0.04 16.31
N LYS A 70 9.21 -0.20 15.08
CA LYS A 70 8.76 0.87 14.17
C LYS A 70 7.36 1.38 14.54
N ALA A 71 6.50 0.52 15.10
CA ALA A 71 5.19 0.91 15.62
C ALA A 71 5.33 1.73 16.92
N ALA A 72 6.22 1.33 17.83
CA ALA A 72 6.52 2.09 19.05
C ALA A 72 7.18 3.44 18.75
N ARG A 73 8.17 3.48 17.84
CA ARG A 73 8.78 4.75 17.39
C ARG A 73 7.84 5.64 16.60
N MET A 74 6.80 5.11 15.94
CA MET A 74 5.76 5.95 15.33
C MET A 74 4.82 6.56 16.37
N GLN A 75 4.61 5.93 17.52
CA GLN A 75 3.85 6.49 18.63
C GLN A 75 4.64 7.62 19.30
N ASP A 76 5.91 7.39 19.63
CA ASP A 76 6.82 8.43 20.16
C ASP A 76 7.07 9.56 19.15
N ALA A 77 7.19 9.23 17.85
CA ALA A 77 7.31 10.24 16.81
C ALA A 77 5.99 10.99 16.59
N ALA A 78 4.81 10.40 16.82
CA ALA A 78 3.54 11.12 16.77
C ALA A 78 3.41 12.12 17.93
N ASP A 79 3.89 11.75 19.12
CA ASP A 79 3.95 12.65 20.28
C ASP A 79 5.02 13.74 20.10
N THR A 80 6.13 13.45 19.40
CA THR A 80 7.19 14.42 19.11
C THR A 80 6.87 15.32 17.89
N LEU A 81 6.13 14.82 16.88
CA LEU A 81 5.70 15.58 15.69
C LEU A 81 4.54 16.55 15.99
N ALA A 82 3.80 16.36 17.09
CA ALA A 82 2.85 17.37 17.58
C ALA A 82 3.54 18.69 17.99
N ALA A 83 4.85 18.65 18.30
CA ALA A 83 5.61 19.81 18.75
C ALA A 83 6.44 20.50 17.65
N HIS A 84 6.74 19.85 16.50
CA HIS A 84 7.58 20.43 15.43
C HIS A 84 6.88 20.35 14.07
N ARG A 85 6.22 21.46 13.71
CA ARG A 85 5.52 21.67 12.44
C ARG A 85 6.50 21.75 11.25
N SER A 86 6.64 20.68 10.45
CA SER A 86 6.95 20.69 8.99
C SER A 86 7.17 19.29 8.38
N PRO A 87 6.98 19.12 7.05
CA PRO A 87 5.84 19.48 6.24
C PRO A 87 4.86 18.28 6.15
N ALA A 88 3.57 18.57 6.18
CA ALA A 88 2.52 17.57 6.18
C ALA A 88 2.61 16.68 4.92
N LYS A 89 2.50 15.36 5.10
CA LYS A 89 1.99 14.46 4.07
C LYS A 89 0.82 15.19 3.40
N PRO A 90 0.86 15.42 2.07
CA PRO A 90 -0.22 16.15 1.46
C PRO A 90 -1.46 15.25 1.67
N PRO A 91 -2.57 15.79 2.21
CA PRO A 91 -3.72 14.98 2.66
C PRO A 91 -4.17 14.10 1.50
N LEU A 92 -4.73 12.90 1.73
CA LEU A 92 -5.18 11.98 0.66
C LEU A 92 -5.95 12.67 -0.48
N LYS A 93 -6.65 13.77 -0.17
CA LYS A 93 -7.32 14.68 -1.12
C LYS A 93 -6.39 15.33 -2.16
N SER A 94 -5.15 15.66 -1.82
CA SER A 94 -4.15 16.27 -2.70
C SER A 94 -3.64 15.34 -3.80
N ARG A 95 -3.31 14.08 -3.46
CA ARG A 95 -2.79 13.10 -4.42
C ARG A 95 -3.89 12.60 -5.36
N LEU A 96 -5.09 12.39 -4.83
CA LEU A 96 -6.28 12.08 -5.63
C LEU A 96 -6.63 13.23 -6.57
N ALA A 97 -6.58 14.48 -6.09
CA ALA A 97 -6.80 15.66 -6.93
C ALA A 97 -5.73 15.81 -8.03
N LEU A 98 -4.45 15.57 -7.71
CA LEU A 98 -3.36 15.57 -8.68
C LEU A 98 -3.60 14.53 -9.77
N LEU A 99 -3.94 13.29 -9.37
CA LEU A 99 -4.25 12.23 -10.34
C LEU A 99 -5.44 12.62 -11.21
N LEU A 100 -6.53 13.12 -10.61
CA LEU A 100 -7.71 13.54 -11.36
C LEU A 100 -7.38 14.65 -12.36
N ALA A 101 -6.62 15.68 -11.95
CA ALA A 101 -6.20 16.77 -12.82
C ALA A 101 -5.41 16.24 -14.02
N HIS A 102 -4.45 15.34 -13.79
CA HIS A 102 -3.69 14.73 -14.88
C HIS A 102 -4.54 13.85 -15.80
N VAL A 103 -5.51 13.12 -15.25
CA VAL A 103 -6.44 12.32 -16.06
C VAL A 103 -7.31 13.23 -16.93
N GLN A 104 -7.76 14.36 -16.39
CA GLN A 104 -8.55 15.35 -17.13
C GLN A 104 -7.74 16.06 -18.22
N GLU A 105 -6.48 16.39 -17.95
CA GLU A 105 -5.60 17.10 -18.88
C GLU A 105 -5.14 16.21 -20.05
N HIS A 106 -4.69 14.99 -19.75
CA HIS A 106 -4.07 14.12 -20.75
C HIS A 106 -5.01 13.07 -21.33
N GLY A 107 -6.12 12.75 -20.65
CA GLY A 107 -7.05 11.71 -21.07
C GLY A 107 -6.41 10.34 -21.31
N GLY A 108 -7.08 9.53 -22.13
CA GLY A 108 -6.63 8.21 -22.58
C GLY A 108 -6.68 7.12 -21.50
N ASP A 109 -5.93 6.05 -21.74
CA ASP A 109 -5.86 4.90 -20.83
C ASP A 109 -4.95 5.17 -19.64
N TRP A 110 -5.50 5.02 -18.43
CA TRP A 110 -4.78 5.09 -17.17
C TRP A 110 -4.64 3.70 -16.57
N THR A 111 -3.39 3.26 -16.44
CA THR A 111 -3.02 2.01 -15.80
C THR A 111 -2.34 2.30 -14.47
N THR A 112 -2.33 1.31 -13.56
CA THR A 112 -1.58 1.42 -12.30
C THR A 112 -0.12 1.81 -12.52
N ARG A 113 0.53 1.25 -13.55
CA ARG A 113 1.92 1.59 -13.91
C ARG A 113 2.09 3.04 -14.36
N ARG A 114 1.12 3.59 -15.11
CA ARG A 114 1.13 5.01 -15.53
C ARG A 114 1.01 5.93 -14.31
N VAL A 115 0.10 5.61 -13.39
CA VAL A 115 -0.06 6.36 -12.14
C VAL A 115 1.19 6.30 -11.26
N GLN A 116 1.86 5.15 -11.15
CA GLN A 116 3.13 5.06 -10.43
C GLN A 116 4.20 5.98 -11.05
N LYS A 117 4.33 5.97 -12.38
CA LYS A 117 5.28 6.87 -13.07
C LYS A 117 4.95 8.33 -12.79
N LEU A 118 3.67 8.70 -12.81
CA LEU A 118 3.22 10.03 -12.43
C LEU A 118 3.66 10.39 -11.01
N TYR A 119 3.39 9.53 -10.03
CA TYR A 119 3.76 9.82 -8.63
C TYR A 119 5.27 9.91 -8.41
N VAL A 120 6.07 9.13 -9.15
CA VAL A 120 7.53 9.27 -9.11
C VAL A 120 7.97 10.61 -9.72
N ALA A 121 7.37 11.03 -10.83
CA ALA A 121 7.69 12.31 -11.47
C ALA A 121 7.29 13.52 -10.62
N GLU A 122 6.17 13.44 -9.91
CA GLU A 122 5.62 14.49 -9.05
C GLU A 122 6.13 14.42 -7.60
N GLU A 123 7.21 13.67 -7.38
CA GLU A 123 7.87 13.45 -6.07
C GLU A 123 6.89 13.08 -4.93
N GLN A 124 5.79 12.42 -5.28
CA GLN A 124 4.78 12.03 -4.31
C GLN A 124 5.29 10.88 -3.44
N PRO A 125 5.00 10.89 -2.12
CA PRO A 125 5.48 9.86 -1.18
C PRO A 125 4.81 8.48 -1.37
N ALA A 126 4.22 8.21 -2.53
CA ALA A 126 3.36 7.07 -2.83
C ALA A 126 3.79 6.26 -4.08
N PRO A 127 5.04 5.79 -4.22
CA PRO A 127 5.45 5.00 -5.38
C PRO A 127 4.88 3.57 -5.38
N LEU A 128 4.22 3.12 -4.30
CA LEU A 128 3.73 1.75 -4.19
C LEU A 128 2.55 1.48 -5.13
N ARG A 129 2.59 0.32 -5.79
CA ARG A 129 1.59 -0.14 -6.76
C ARG A 129 0.19 -0.21 -6.16
N VAL A 130 0.08 -0.67 -4.91
CA VAL A 130 -1.20 -0.72 -4.18
C VAL A 130 -1.79 0.67 -3.98
N THR A 131 -0.98 1.69 -3.73
CA THR A 131 -1.48 3.06 -3.54
C THR A 131 -2.07 3.60 -4.84
N ALA A 132 -1.33 3.49 -5.95
CA ALA A 132 -1.83 3.86 -7.27
C ALA A 132 -3.13 3.13 -7.64
N ARG A 133 -3.23 1.83 -7.31
CA ARG A 133 -4.43 1.03 -7.55
C ARG A 133 -5.61 1.48 -6.68
N LYS A 134 -5.38 1.77 -5.40
CA LYS A 134 -6.40 2.31 -4.49
C LYS A 134 -6.92 3.66 -4.97
N ASP A 135 -6.04 4.54 -5.43
CA ASP A 135 -6.44 5.87 -5.91
C ASP A 135 -7.26 5.78 -7.21
N LEU A 136 -6.86 4.93 -8.16
CA LEU A 136 -7.68 4.65 -9.36
C LEU A 136 -9.05 4.08 -9.01
N HIS A 137 -9.11 3.15 -8.04
CA HIS A 137 -10.36 2.59 -7.58
C HIS A 137 -11.24 3.64 -6.88
N ALA A 138 -10.65 4.51 -6.07
CA ALA A 138 -11.38 5.60 -5.42
C ALA A 138 -11.99 6.57 -6.46
N LEU A 139 -11.24 6.96 -7.48
CA LEU A 139 -11.78 7.81 -8.56
C LEU A 139 -12.90 7.11 -9.35
N HIS A 140 -12.78 5.80 -9.59
CA HIS A 140 -13.85 5.01 -10.19
C HIS A 140 -15.10 4.92 -9.30
N ALA A 141 -14.94 4.66 -7.99
CA ALA A 141 -16.04 4.59 -7.03
C ALA A 141 -16.76 5.95 -6.88
N MET A 142 -16.03 7.05 -7.04
CA MET A 142 -16.59 8.40 -7.09
C MET A 142 -17.21 8.76 -8.45
N GLY A 143 -17.18 7.88 -9.45
CA GLY A 143 -17.78 8.08 -10.77
C GLY A 143 -16.92 8.89 -11.76
N TRP A 144 -15.73 9.34 -11.36
CA TRP A 144 -14.82 10.10 -12.23
C TRP A 144 -14.18 9.27 -13.34
N LEU A 145 -13.95 7.98 -13.08
CA LEU A 145 -13.36 7.06 -14.04
C LEU A 145 -14.31 5.91 -14.35
N VAL A 146 -14.25 5.42 -15.58
CA VAL A 146 -14.83 4.14 -15.99
C VAL A 146 -13.70 3.13 -16.13
N VAL A 147 -13.93 1.93 -15.60
CA VAL A 147 -13.00 0.81 -15.80
C VAL A 147 -13.37 0.07 -17.09
N ASP A 148 -12.38 -0.13 -17.96
CA ASP A 148 -12.50 -1.00 -19.12
C ASP A 148 -11.77 -2.32 -18.81
N THR A 149 -12.53 -3.41 -18.83
CA THR A 149 -12.09 -4.79 -18.58
C THR A 149 -12.29 -5.69 -19.79
N THR A 150 -12.38 -5.11 -21.00
CA THR A 150 -12.60 -5.88 -22.24
C THR A 150 -11.44 -6.84 -22.54
N ASP A 151 -10.22 -6.50 -22.10
CA ASP A 151 -9.06 -7.38 -22.14
C ASP A 151 -8.83 -8.03 -20.76
N PRO A 152 -8.98 -9.36 -20.62
CA PRO A 152 -8.86 -10.06 -19.34
C PRO A 152 -7.45 -9.98 -18.73
N GLY A 153 -6.43 -9.55 -19.48
CA GLY A 153 -5.07 -9.31 -18.94
C GLY A 153 -4.77 -7.85 -18.63
N ARG A 154 -5.66 -6.92 -18.96
CA ARG A 154 -5.35 -5.48 -18.94
C ARG A 154 -6.55 -4.65 -18.48
N ARG A 155 -6.53 -4.31 -17.19
CA ARG A 155 -7.45 -3.32 -16.62
C ARG A 155 -6.94 -1.90 -16.91
N VAL A 156 -7.75 -1.11 -17.62
CA VAL A 156 -7.47 0.32 -17.85
C VAL A 156 -8.61 1.18 -17.32
N TYR A 157 -8.28 2.39 -16.89
CA TYR A 157 -9.24 3.39 -16.45
C TYR A 157 -9.28 4.51 -17.46
N ARG A 158 -10.48 5.00 -17.79
CA ARG A 158 -10.68 6.15 -18.67
C ARG A 158 -11.52 7.20 -17.96
N LEU A 159 -11.35 8.46 -18.33
CA LEU A 159 -12.18 9.55 -17.81
C LEU A 159 -13.64 9.29 -18.16
N ASN A 160 -14.53 9.44 -17.17
CA ASN A 160 -15.96 9.43 -17.39
C ASN A 160 -16.41 10.81 -17.90
N HIS A 161 -16.55 10.94 -19.22
CA HIS A 161 -16.96 12.21 -19.84
C HIS A 161 -18.35 12.67 -19.37
N ALA A 162 -19.29 11.75 -19.15
CA ALA A 162 -20.63 12.08 -18.65
C ALA A 162 -20.61 12.71 -17.24
N HIS A 163 -19.73 12.22 -16.36
CA HIS A 163 -19.55 12.82 -15.03
C HIS A 163 -18.89 14.21 -15.11
N THR A 164 -17.99 14.39 -16.07
CA THR A 164 -17.22 15.64 -16.22
C THR A 164 -18.12 16.79 -16.70
N GLU A 165 -19.07 16.50 -17.59
CA GLU A 165 -20.05 17.47 -18.10
C GLU A 165 -21.01 17.95 -16.99
N ALA A 166 -21.43 17.04 -16.10
CA ALA A 166 -22.34 17.35 -15.01
C ALA A 166 -21.76 18.28 -13.91
N HIS A 167 -20.45 18.54 -13.93
CA HIS A 167 -19.78 19.45 -12.98
C HIS A 167 -19.25 20.73 -13.65
N ARG A 168 -19.50 20.92 -14.96
CA ARG A 168 -19.09 22.12 -15.72
C ARG A 168 -20.21 23.13 -15.96
N GLY A 169 -21.45 22.80 -15.61
CA GLY A 169 -22.61 23.70 -15.63
C GLY A 169 -22.95 24.24 -14.25
#